data_AF-A0A084WKF1-F1
#
_entry.id   AF-A0A084WKF1-F1
#
_cell.length_a   1.000
_cell.length_b   1.000
_cell.length_c   1.000
_cell.angle_alpha   90.00
_cell.angle_beta   90.00
_cell.angle_gamma   90.00
#
_symmetry.space_group_name_H-M   'P 1'
#
loop_
_entity.id
_entity.type
_entity.pdbx_description
1 polymer ?
#
loop_
_entity_poly.entity_id
_entity_poly.type
_entity_poly.pdbx_seq_one_letter_code
_entity_poly.pdbx_strand_id
1 'polypeptide(L)'
;MCAVTPNTNSDRPFVNHVMGMCYDTYIDKEMFISDFNLLSNETRTTFFPRYCPKIKKVGSCLNDWLQSAKRCIEESEYTFNKAAVDTFPHLVDLICENDGEILFRLDENNYNKCIVAVKDIRLTCATPLFRLYNDWDMSHLTTSQCGVINDMKHCAVRKLNMCQAPELDSLYDRFHNELIRDTPCREKFCPNSEED
;
A
#
# COMPACT_ATOMS: atom_id res chain seq x y z
N MET A 1 21.59 16.65 -8.81
CA MET A 1 22.63 15.64 -8.52
C MET A 1 21.93 14.42 -7.96
N CYS A 2 21.90 13.32 -8.70
CA CYS A 2 21.37 12.05 -8.21
C CYS A 2 22.41 11.45 -7.25
N ALA A 3 22.28 11.73 -5.96
CA ALA A 3 23.01 11.04 -4.91
C ALA A 3 22.17 9.82 -4.48
N VAL A 4 22.01 8.85 -5.37
CA VAL A 4 21.55 7.51 -5.01
C VAL A 4 22.71 6.60 -5.38
N THR A 5 23.51 6.23 -4.38
CA THR A 5 24.52 5.20 -4.57
C THR A 5 23.79 3.88 -4.84
N PRO A 6 23.94 3.27 -6.03
CA PRO A 6 23.46 1.91 -6.23
C PRO A 6 24.46 1.00 -5.54
N ASN A 7 24.24 0.69 -4.25
CA ASN A 7 24.91 -0.46 -3.67
C ASN A 7 24.02 -1.68 -3.87
N THR A 8 24.24 -2.31 -5.02
CA THR A 8 23.96 -3.72 -5.30
C THR A 8 24.32 -4.59 -4.09
N ASN A 9 23.45 -5.53 -3.71
CA ASN A 9 23.60 -6.57 -2.66
C ASN A 9 22.94 -6.34 -1.28
N SER A 10 21.89 -5.53 -1.18
CA SER A 10 20.93 -5.66 -0.07
C SER A 10 19.62 -6.19 -0.63
N ASP A 11 19.21 -7.39 -0.25
CA ASP A 11 17.93 -8.04 -0.59
C ASP A 11 16.66 -7.27 -0.13
N ARG A 12 16.78 -5.99 0.20
CA ARG A 12 15.66 -5.10 0.52
C ARG A 12 15.38 -4.21 -0.70
N PRO A 13 14.18 -4.35 -1.32
CA PRO A 13 13.72 -3.42 -2.34
C PRO A 13 13.90 -1.97 -1.90
N PHE A 14 14.33 -1.11 -2.82
CA PHE A 14 14.57 0.33 -2.66
C PHE A 14 13.46 1.05 -1.85
N VAL A 15 12.21 0.69 -2.13
CA VAL A 15 11.00 1.16 -1.43
C VAL A 15 11.02 0.91 0.08
N ASN A 16 11.55 -0.23 0.54
CA ASN A 16 11.65 -0.55 1.96
C ASN A 16 12.65 0.37 2.67
N HIS A 17 13.70 0.84 1.97
CA HIS A 17 14.68 1.74 2.55
C HIS A 17 14.10 3.15 2.74
N VAL A 18 13.42 3.67 1.72
CA VAL A 18 12.77 4.99 1.76
C VAL A 18 11.64 5.02 2.77
N MET A 19 10.82 3.96 2.81
CA MET A 19 9.78 3.81 3.82
C MET A 19 10.37 3.83 5.23
N GLY A 20 11.51 3.16 5.46
CA GLY A 20 12.23 3.24 6.73
C GLY A 20 12.66 4.66 7.07
N MET A 21 13.32 5.37 6.15
CA MET A 21 13.77 6.75 6.37
C MET A 21 12.60 7.71 6.69
N CYS A 22 11.53 7.66 5.90
CA CYS A 22 10.35 8.49 6.13
C CYS A 22 9.68 8.14 7.47
N TYR A 23 9.60 6.85 7.82
CA TYR A 23 9.04 6.43 9.10
C TYR A 23 9.87 6.95 10.27
N ASP A 24 11.18 6.70 10.28
CA ASP A 24 12.10 7.09 11.36
C ASP A 24 12.21 8.61 11.52
N THR A 25 11.89 9.39 10.48
CA THR A 25 11.84 10.87 10.55
C THR A 25 10.68 11.38 11.40
N TYR A 26 9.52 10.72 11.37
CA TYR A 26 8.30 11.22 12.01
C TYR A 26 7.80 10.37 13.19
N ILE A 27 8.24 9.12 13.27
CA ILE A 27 7.80 8.16 14.27
C ILE A 27 9.00 7.72 15.09
N ASP A 28 8.93 7.98 16.39
CA ASP A 28 9.79 7.31 17.36
C ASP A 28 9.35 5.85 17.43
N LYS A 29 10.17 4.97 16.88
CA LYS A 29 9.84 3.55 16.72
C LYS A 29 9.69 2.83 18.05
N GLU A 30 10.55 3.12 19.02
CA GLU A 30 10.51 2.46 20.34
C GLU A 30 9.25 2.86 21.10
N MET A 31 8.95 4.16 21.09
CA MET A 31 7.76 4.71 21.71
C MET A 31 6.48 4.24 21.02
N PHE A 32 6.46 4.20 19.68
CA PHE A 32 5.32 3.69 18.92
C PHE A 32 5.03 2.23 19.27
N ILE A 33 6.06 1.37 19.26
CA ILE A 33 5.89 -0.06 19.60
C ILE A 33 5.41 -0.22 21.03
N SER A 34 5.99 0.52 21.98
CA SER A 34 5.57 0.50 23.37
C SER A 34 4.11 0.89 23.53
N ASP A 35 3.69 2.01 22.95
CA ASP A 35 2.32 2.50 23.03
C ASP A 35 1.35 1.56 22.29
N PHE A 36 1.76 0.98 21.17
CA PHE A 36 0.95 0.04 20.38
C PHE A 36 0.69 -1.25 21.15
N ASN A 37 1.69 -1.77 21.87
CA ASN A 37 1.52 -2.95 22.73
C ASN A 37 0.57 -2.72 23.90
N LEU A 38 0.34 -1.45 24.27
CA LEU A 38 -0.61 -1.03 25.31
C LEU A 38 -1.95 -0.57 24.71
N LEU A 39 -2.17 -0.77 23.41
CA LEU A 39 -3.36 -0.32 22.72
C LEU A 39 -4.58 -1.15 23.16
N SER A 40 -5.60 -0.45 23.66
CA SER A 40 -6.85 -1.02 24.14
C SER A 40 -8.01 -0.04 23.89
N ASN A 41 -9.24 -0.43 24.24
CA ASN A 41 -10.39 0.47 24.14
C ASN A 41 -10.23 1.72 25.02
N GLU A 42 -9.48 1.62 26.12
CA GLU A 42 -9.20 2.74 27.02
C GLU A 42 -8.12 3.68 26.49
N THR A 43 -7.11 3.15 25.78
CA THR A 43 -5.93 3.94 25.36
C THR A 43 -6.02 4.47 23.93
N ARG A 44 -6.95 3.95 23.11
CA ARG A 44 -7.10 4.34 21.68
C ARG A 44 -7.32 5.83 21.45
N THR A 45 -8.11 6.49 22.30
CA THR A 45 -8.42 7.93 22.20
C THR A 45 -7.20 8.83 22.45
N THR A 46 -6.10 8.27 22.96
CA THR A 46 -4.81 8.95 23.06
C THR A 46 -3.84 8.50 21.98
N PHE A 47 -3.85 7.20 21.65
CA PHE A 47 -2.95 6.61 20.67
C PHE A 47 -3.15 7.17 19.25
N PHE A 48 -4.36 7.09 18.71
CA PHE A 48 -4.60 7.49 17.32
C PHE A 48 -4.40 8.99 17.10
N PRO A 49 -4.91 9.90 17.96
CA PRO A 49 -4.61 11.33 17.81
C PRO A 49 -3.11 11.65 17.88
N ARG A 50 -2.32 10.87 18.62
CA ARG A 50 -0.87 11.04 18.72
C ARG A 50 -0.14 10.61 17.44
N TYR A 51 -0.52 9.47 16.87
CA TYR A 51 0.26 8.83 15.79
C TYR A 51 -0.30 9.06 14.40
N CYS A 52 -1.62 9.16 14.22
CA CYS A 52 -2.23 9.37 12.90
C CYS A 52 -1.70 10.60 12.15
N PRO A 53 -1.58 11.79 12.78
CA PRO A 53 -0.99 12.95 12.10
C PRO A 53 0.46 12.73 11.69
N LYS A 54 1.22 11.94 12.45
CA LYS A 54 2.63 11.62 12.14
C LYS A 54 2.73 10.62 11.00
N ILE A 55 1.88 9.59 10.98
CA ILE A 55 1.82 8.61 9.90
C ILE A 55 1.39 9.29 8.59
N LYS A 56 0.48 10.26 8.64
CA LYS A 56 0.16 11.10 7.46
C LYS A 56 1.39 11.81 6.89
N LYS A 57 2.28 12.34 7.75
CA LYS A 57 3.55 12.95 7.32
C LYS A 57 4.51 11.94 6.70
N VAL A 58 4.51 10.69 7.14
CA VAL A 58 5.25 9.61 6.46
C VAL A 58 4.78 9.46 5.02
N GLY A 59 3.46 9.48 4.79
CA GLY A 59 2.86 9.46 3.45
C GLY A 59 3.31 10.63 2.58
N SER A 60 3.33 11.85 3.13
CA SER A 60 3.85 13.03 2.42
C SER A 60 5.32 12.88 2.04
N CYS A 61 6.17 12.40 2.96
CA CYS A 61 7.58 12.14 2.68
C CYS A 61 7.79 11.10 1.57
N LEU A 62 7.00 10.02 1.56
CA LEU A 62 7.04 9.02 0.50
C LEU A 62 6.70 9.64 -0.86
N ASN A 63 5.68 10.51 -0.91
CA ASN A 63 5.30 11.20 -2.14
C ASN A 63 6.40 12.16 -2.62
N ASP A 64 6.93 13.01 -1.75
CA ASP A 64 7.98 13.97 -2.11
C ASP A 64 9.22 13.26 -2.65
N TRP A 65 9.58 12.14 -2.03
CA TRP A 65 10.68 11.32 -2.48
C TRP A 65 10.38 10.67 -3.82
N LEU A 66 9.18 10.09 -4.02
CA LEU A 66 8.79 9.46 -5.28
C LEU A 66 8.82 10.45 -6.45
N GLN A 67 8.30 11.68 -6.23
CA GLN A 67 8.35 12.75 -7.23
C GLN A 67 9.79 13.15 -7.57
N SER A 68 10.66 13.21 -6.56
CA SER A 68 12.09 13.51 -6.75
C SER A 68 12.83 12.39 -7.49
N ALA A 69 12.43 11.14 -7.26
CA ALA A 69 13.03 9.95 -7.86
C ALA A 69 12.47 9.60 -9.24
N LYS A 70 11.40 10.27 -9.72
CA LYS A 70 10.69 9.94 -10.98
C LYS A 70 11.59 9.70 -12.20
N ARG A 71 12.70 10.44 -12.32
CA ARG A 71 13.65 10.32 -13.44
C ARG A 71 14.74 9.25 -13.24
N CYS A 72 14.78 8.62 -12.06
CA CYS A 72 15.84 7.73 -11.61
C CYS A 72 15.39 6.28 -11.44
N ILE A 73 14.09 6.01 -11.55
CA ILE A 73 13.51 4.68 -11.43
C ILE A 73 12.79 4.31 -12.72
N GLU A 74 12.69 3.01 -12.97
CA GLU A 74 11.97 2.47 -14.11
C GLU A 74 10.49 2.87 -14.09
N GLU A 75 9.87 3.01 -15.25
CA GLU A 75 8.47 3.44 -15.38
C GLU A 75 7.50 2.48 -14.67
N SER A 76 7.77 1.17 -14.77
CA SER A 76 7.06 0.16 -14.00
C SER A 76 7.22 0.42 -12.50
N GLU A 77 8.44 0.46 -11.98
CA GLU A 77 8.65 0.74 -10.56
C GLU A 77 7.98 2.05 -10.09
N TYR A 78 8.04 3.12 -10.88
CA TYR A 78 7.34 4.38 -10.58
C TYR A 78 5.83 4.19 -10.51
N THR A 79 5.22 3.52 -11.48
CA THR A 79 3.76 3.33 -11.58
C THR A 79 3.21 2.55 -10.37
N PHE A 80 3.86 1.45 -10.00
CA PHE A 80 3.47 0.68 -8.82
C PHE A 80 3.58 1.48 -7.53
N ASN A 81 4.73 2.14 -7.34
CA ASN A 81 4.96 2.93 -6.14
C ASN A 81 4.04 4.13 -6.05
N LYS A 82 3.71 4.75 -7.19
CA LYS A 82 2.73 5.84 -7.25
C LYS A 82 1.37 5.36 -6.78
N ALA A 83 0.89 4.22 -7.27
CA ALA A 83 -0.39 3.67 -6.83
C ALA A 83 -0.42 3.37 -5.32
N ALA A 84 0.68 2.84 -4.77
CA ALA A 84 0.81 2.58 -3.33
C ALA A 84 0.83 3.89 -2.51
N VAL A 85 1.60 4.89 -2.94
CA VAL A 85 1.71 6.20 -2.28
C VAL A 85 0.40 6.98 -2.36
N ASP A 86 -0.28 6.97 -3.50
CA ASP A 86 -1.58 7.64 -3.69
C ASP A 86 -2.67 6.98 -2.82
N THR A 87 -2.58 5.66 -2.60
CA THR A 87 -3.53 4.92 -1.76
C THR A 87 -3.23 5.06 -0.26
N PHE A 88 -1.98 5.27 0.11
CA PHE A 88 -1.54 5.27 1.51
C PHE A 88 -2.31 6.26 2.41
N PRO A 89 -2.59 7.52 2.03
CA PRO A 89 -3.40 8.43 2.83
C PRO A 89 -4.78 7.86 3.17
N HIS A 90 -5.44 7.17 2.22
CA HIS A 90 -6.75 6.56 2.43
C HIS A 90 -6.67 5.37 3.41
N LEU A 91 -5.60 4.58 3.36
CA LEU A 91 -5.36 3.53 4.35
C LEU A 91 -5.20 4.12 5.75
N VAL A 92 -4.45 5.21 5.86
CA VAL A 92 -4.23 5.90 7.13
C VAL A 92 -5.54 6.49 7.64
N ASP A 93 -6.33 7.13 6.79
CA ASP A 93 -7.65 7.66 7.16
C ASP A 93 -8.57 6.55 7.69
N LEU A 94 -8.65 5.41 6.99
CA LEU A 94 -9.44 4.26 7.43
C LEU A 94 -8.98 3.70 8.79
N ILE A 95 -7.67 3.54 8.99
CA ILE A 95 -7.11 3.06 10.27
C ILE A 95 -7.30 4.08 11.38
N CYS A 96 -7.33 5.36 11.06
CA CYS A 96 -7.41 6.44 12.05
C CYS A 96 -8.84 6.89 12.35
N GLU A 97 -9.80 6.49 11.53
CA GLU A 97 -11.21 6.83 11.69
C GLU A 97 -11.74 6.33 13.04
N ASN A 98 -12.46 7.20 13.73
CA ASN A 98 -13.05 6.95 15.05
C ASN A 98 -12.06 6.33 16.04
N ASP A 99 -10.84 6.86 16.14
CA ASP A 99 -9.78 6.31 17.00
C ASP A 99 -9.50 4.82 16.71
N GLY A 100 -9.46 4.45 15.43
CA GLY A 100 -9.12 3.12 14.95
C GLY A 100 -10.16 2.06 15.17
N GLU A 101 -11.43 2.42 15.03
CA GLU A 101 -12.57 1.51 15.21
C GLU A 101 -12.45 0.22 14.41
N ILE A 102 -11.92 0.29 13.18
CA ILE A 102 -11.69 -0.90 12.36
C ILE A 102 -10.80 -1.93 13.04
N LEU A 103 -9.80 -1.51 13.83
CA LEU A 103 -8.89 -2.42 14.53
C LEU A 103 -9.55 -3.08 15.74
N PHE A 104 -10.58 -2.46 16.32
CA PHE A 104 -11.31 -2.99 17.49
C PHE A 104 -12.60 -3.75 17.13
N ARG A 105 -13.16 -3.53 15.95
CA ARG A 105 -14.28 -4.34 15.41
C ARG A 105 -13.84 -5.75 15.04
N LEU A 106 -12.56 -5.91 14.71
CA LEU A 106 -11.96 -7.22 14.48
C LEU A 106 -11.75 -7.90 15.83
N ASP A 107 -12.43 -9.02 16.07
CA ASP A 107 -12.07 -9.88 17.19
C ASP A 107 -10.61 -10.38 17.04
N GLU A 108 -10.01 -10.85 18.12
CA GLU A 108 -8.59 -11.28 18.11
C GLU A 108 -8.31 -12.37 17.05
N ASN A 109 -9.28 -13.26 16.78
CA ASN A 109 -9.15 -14.28 15.74
C ASN A 109 -9.16 -13.67 14.34
N ASN A 110 -10.04 -12.71 14.08
CA ASN A 110 -10.19 -12.02 12.81
C ASN A 110 -9.03 -11.05 12.55
N TYR A 111 -8.54 -10.36 13.58
CA TYR A 111 -7.35 -9.53 13.51
C TYR A 111 -6.14 -10.35 13.06
N ASN A 112 -5.86 -11.47 13.73
CA ASN A 112 -4.73 -12.35 13.39
C ASN A 112 -4.87 -12.94 11.98
N LYS A 113 -6.06 -13.42 11.61
CA LYS A 113 -6.35 -13.88 10.24
C LYS A 113 -6.11 -12.78 9.22
N CYS A 114 -6.50 -11.54 9.53
CA CYS A 114 -6.33 -10.42 8.64
C CYS A 114 -4.85 -10.05 8.45
N ILE A 115 -4.06 -10.01 9.53
CA ILE A 115 -2.61 -9.80 9.44
C ILE A 115 -1.94 -10.89 8.59
N VAL A 116 -2.35 -12.15 8.75
CA VAL A 116 -1.87 -13.26 7.91
C VAL A 116 -2.27 -13.04 6.45
N ALA A 117 -3.55 -12.70 6.19
CA ALA A 117 -4.05 -12.45 4.84
C ALA A 117 -3.29 -11.31 4.14
N VAL A 118 -3.09 -10.17 4.80
CA VAL A 118 -2.34 -9.02 4.26
C VAL A 118 -0.90 -9.41 3.91
N LYS A 119 -0.21 -10.16 4.78
CA LYS A 119 1.13 -10.68 4.48
C LYS A 119 1.13 -11.64 3.29
N ASP A 120 0.12 -12.50 3.23
CA ASP A 120 -0.02 -13.52 2.20
C ASP A 120 -0.32 -12.93 0.81
N ILE A 121 -1.02 -11.79 0.72
CA ILE A 121 -1.29 -11.09 -0.55
C ILE A 121 0.01 -10.77 -1.28
N ARG A 122 1.00 -10.22 -0.57
CA ARG A 122 2.30 -9.89 -1.16
C ARG A 122 2.99 -11.14 -1.71
N LEU A 123 2.93 -12.25 -0.97
CA LEU A 123 3.64 -13.48 -1.30
C LEU A 123 2.94 -14.33 -2.37
N THR A 124 1.61 -14.32 -2.42
CA THR A 124 0.83 -15.24 -3.25
C THR A 124 0.13 -14.55 -4.41
N CYS A 125 -0.40 -13.35 -4.20
CA CYS A 125 -1.14 -12.63 -5.23
C CYS A 125 -0.21 -11.77 -6.10
N ALA A 126 0.78 -11.12 -5.50
CA ALA A 126 1.66 -10.18 -6.20
C ALA A 126 2.92 -10.83 -6.78
N THR A 127 3.27 -12.07 -6.41
CA THR A 127 4.47 -12.76 -6.93
C THR A 127 4.50 -12.91 -8.46
N PRO A 128 3.41 -13.30 -9.15
CA PRO A 128 3.40 -13.37 -10.61
C PRO A 128 3.65 -12.01 -11.25
N LEU A 129 3.10 -10.95 -10.66
CA LEU A 129 3.34 -9.58 -11.08
C LEU A 129 4.81 -9.22 -10.85
N PHE A 130 5.33 -9.27 -9.62
CA PHE A 130 6.72 -8.89 -9.31
C PHE A 130 7.79 -9.67 -10.09
N ARG A 131 7.53 -10.92 -10.51
CA ARG A 131 8.46 -11.69 -11.34
C ARG A 131 8.55 -11.21 -12.78
N LEU A 132 7.49 -10.60 -13.29
CA LEU A 132 7.37 -10.18 -14.70
C LEU A 132 7.39 -8.65 -14.84
N TYR A 133 7.15 -7.93 -13.75
CA TYR A 133 6.85 -6.50 -13.72
C TYR A 133 8.00 -5.61 -14.17
N ASN A 134 9.24 -6.00 -13.85
CA ASN A 134 10.42 -5.23 -14.25
C ASN A 134 10.65 -5.25 -15.77
N ASP A 135 10.08 -6.24 -16.47
CA ASP A 135 10.24 -6.40 -17.93
C ASP A 135 9.06 -5.80 -18.72
N TRP A 136 8.06 -5.23 -18.04
CA TRP A 136 6.86 -4.73 -18.68
C TRP A 136 6.96 -3.23 -18.99
N ASP A 137 6.72 -2.90 -20.24
CA ASP A 137 6.40 -1.54 -20.65
C ASP A 137 4.96 -1.22 -20.23
N MET A 138 4.81 -0.45 -19.14
CA MET A 138 3.51 -0.08 -18.59
C MET A 138 2.65 0.74 -19.57
N SER A 139 3.29 1.45 -20.50
CA SER A 139 2.60 2.24 -21.52
C SER A 139 2.03 1.38 -22.67
N HIS A 140 2.52 0.15 -22.84
CA HIS A 140 2.14 -0.77 -23.93
C HIS A 140 1.69 -2.16 -23.44
N LEU A 141 0.98 -2.23 -22.31
CA LEU A 141 0.50 -3.50 -21.76
C LEU A 141 -0.47 -4.23 -22.71
N THR A 142 -0.21 -5.51 -22.95
CA THR A 142 -1.07 -6.42 -23.72
C THR A 142 -2.31 -6.85 -22.92
N THR A 143 -3.32 -7.40 -23.61
CA THR A 143 -4.49 -7.99 -22.96
C THR A 143 -4.13 -9.06 -21.92
N SER A 144 -3.13 -9.89 -22.19
CA SER A 144 -2.70 -10.92 -21.25
C SER A 144 -2.07 -10.32 -20.00
N GLN A 145 -1.23 -9.29 -20.14
CA GLN A 145 -0.59 -8.61 -19.00
C GLN A 145 -1.64 -7.89 -18.13
N CYS A 146 -2.62 -7.24 -18.77
CA CYS A 146 -3.78 -6.70 -18.09
C CYS A 146 -4.55 -7.79 -17.31
N GLY A 147 -4.77 -8.97 -17.89
CA GLY A 147 -5.38 -10.11 -17.20
C GLY A 147 -4.65 -10.49 -15.91
N VAL A 148 -3.31 -10.52 -15.93
CA VAL A 148 -2.49 -10.83 -14.74
C VAL A 148 -2.67 -9.77 -13.64
N ILE A 149 -2.74 -8.47 -13.99
CA ILE A 149 -2.98 -7.40 -13.01
C ILE A 149 -4.36 -7.57 -12.36
N ASN A 150 -5.39 -7.90 -13.15
CA ASN A 150 -6.73 -8.12 -12.64
C ASN A 150 -6.84 -9.42 -11.81
N ASP A 151 -6.11 -10.48 -12.17
CA ASP A 151 -6.04 -11.72 -11.37
C ASP A 151 -5.40 -11.47 -10.01
N MET A 152 -4.40 -10.59 -9.94
CA MET A 152 -3.82 -10.12 -8.67
C MET A 152 -4.90 -9.43 -7.82
N LYS A 153 -5.74 -8.57 -8.41
CA LYS A 153 -6.88 -7.94 -7.72
C LYS A 153 -7.82 -8.98 -7.12
N HIS A 154 -8.30 -9.89 -7.94
CA HIS A 154 -9.21 -10.94 -7.48
C HIS A 154 -8.59 -11.84 -6.42
N CYS A 155 -7.30 -12.15 -6.53
CA CYS A 155 -6.58 -12.88 -5.49
C CYS A 155 -6.57 -12.13 -4.15
N ALA A 156 -6.24 -10.84 -4.18
CA ALA A 156 -6.12 -10.03 -2.98
C ALA A 156 -7.47 -9.82 -2.28
N VAL A 157 -8.52 -9.47 -3.02
CA VAL A 157 -9.88 -9.31 -2.47
C VAL A 157 -10.36 -10.62 -1.83
N ARG A 158 -10.11 -11.77 -2.46
CA ARG A 158 -10.47 -13.07 -1.84
C ARG A 158 -9.77 -13.32 -0.51
N LYS A 159 -8.54 -12.83 -0.33
CA LYS A 159 -7.80 -12.95 0.93
C LYS A 159 -8.31 -11.96 1.98
N LEU A 160 -8.59 -10.72 1.57
CA LEU A 160 -9.12 -9.67 2.45
C LEU A 160 -10.55 -9.96 2.93
N ASN A 161 -11.37 -10.70 2.17
CA ASN A 161 -12.66 -11.20 2.64
C ASN A 161 -12.57 -11.97 3.98
N MET A 162 -11.42 -12.59 4.29
CA MET A 162 -11.21 -13.29 5.57
C MET A 162 -11.11 -12.32 6.76
N CYS A 163 -10.82 -11.04 6.51
CA CYS A 163 -10.80 -9.99 7.53
C CYS A 163 -12.21 -9.59 7.98
N GLN A 164 -13.27 -9.91 7.20
CA GLN A 164 -14.64 -9.43 7.45
C GLN A 164 -14.71 -7.89 7.58
N ALA A 165 -13.86 -7.18 6.84
CA ALA A 165 -13.75 -5.73 6.84
C ALA A 165 -13.83 -5.22 5.38
N PRO A 166 -15.03 -5.01 4.83
CA PRO A 166 -15.22 -4.62 3.42
C PRO A 166 -14.55 -3.29 3.06
N GLU A 167 -14.22 -2.47 4.04
CA GLU A 167 -13.45 -1.24 3.85
C GLU A 167 -12.02 -1.53 3.36
N LEU A 168 -11.43 -2.68 3.74
CA LEU A 168 -10.11 -3.11 3.25
C LEU A 168 -10.18 -3.55 1.78
N ASP A 169 -11.26 -4.20 1.37
CA ASP A 169 -11.48 -4.56 -0.05
C ASP A 169 -11.58 -3.29 -0.89
N SER A 170 -12.35 -2.30 -0.41
CA SER A 170 -12.52 -1.00 -1.08
C SER A 170 -11.18 -0.26 -1.24
N LEU A 171 -10.31 -0.35 -0.23
CA LEU A 171 -8.97 0.23 -0.29
C LEU A 171 -8.08 -0.50 -1.31
N TYR A 172 -8.16 -1.82 -1.39
CA TYR A 172 -7.41 -2.58 -2.39
C TYR A 172 -7.91 -2.27 -3.81
N ASP A 173 -9.22 -2.12 -3.98
CA ASP A 173 -9.83 -1.70 -5.24
C ASP A 173 -9.32 -0.32 -5.67
N ARG A 174 -9.20 0.62 -4.73
CA ARG A 174 -8.55 1.91 -4.99
C ARG A 174 -7.12 1.73 -5.46
N PHE A 175 -6.30 0.95 -4.75
CA PHE A 175 -4.92 0.67 -5.16
C PHE A 175 -4.84 0.10 -6.58
N HIS A 176 -5.69 -0.87 -6.89
CA HIS A 176 -5.74 -1.45 -8.23
C HIS A 176 -6.10 -0.42 -9.29
N ASN A 177 -7.13 0.41 -9.04
CA ASN A 177 -7.56 1.43 -9.98
C ASN A 177 -6.49 2.49 -10.21
N GLU A 178 -5.76 2.87 -9.16
CA GLU A 178 -4.59 3.75 -9.25
C GLU A 178 -3.46 3.11 -10.06
N LEU A 179 -3.19 1.81 -9.87
CA LEU A 179 -2.16 1.06 -10.60
C LEU A 179 -2.41 1.03 -12.11
N ILE A 180 -3.67 0.86 -12.51
CA ILE A 180 -4.01 0.77 -13.94
C ILE A 180 -4.38 2.11 -14.56
N ARG A 181 -4.52 3.19 -13.78
CA ARG A 181 -5.09 4.48 -14.21
C ARG A 181 -4.45 5.03 -15.48
N ASP A 182 -3.12 4.97 -15.52
CA ASP A 182 -2.30 5.55 -16.59
C ASP A 182 -1.82 4.48 -17.59
N THR A 183 -2.48 3.31 -17.61
CA THR A 183 -2.12 2.16 -18.46
C THR A 183 -3.24 1.79 -19.43
N PRO A 184 -2.95 1.04 -20.52
CA PRO A 184 -3.98 0.49 -21.41
C PRO A 184 -4.99 -0.46 -20.73
N CYS A 185 -4.72 -0.92 -19.50
CA CYS A 185 -5.63 -1.81 -18.78
C CYS A 185 -6.87 -1.09 -18.23
N ARG A 186 -6.83 0.23 -18.07
CA ARG A 186 -7.96 1.03 -17.57
C ARG A 186 -9.22 0.82 -18.39
N GLU A 187 -9.14 0.92 -19.71
CA GLU A 187 -10.30 0.78 -20.60
C GLU A 187 -10.95 -0.60 -20.52
N LYS A 188 -10.18 -1.64 -20.16
CA LYS A 188 -10.66 -3.03 -20.07
C LYS A 188 -11.33 -3.37 -18.76
N PHE A 189 -10.85 -2.83 -17.65
CA PHE A 189 -11.32 -3.21 -16.30
C PHE A 189 -11.99 -2.09 -15.51
N CYS A 190 -11.87 -0.86 -16.01
CA CYS A 190 -12.66 0.30 -15.60
C CYS A 190 -13.31 0.92 -16.84
N PRO A 191 -14.13 0.17 -17.62
CA PRO A 191 -14.89 0.77 -18.70
C PRO A 191 -15.86 1.77 -18.07
N ASN A 192 -15.61 3.05 -18.28
CA ASN A 192 -16.42 4.20 -17.86
C ASN A 192 -17.31 3.97 -16.63
N SER A 193 -16.86 4.46 -15.47
CA SER A 193 -17.78 5.25 -14.64
C SER A 193 -18.17 6.48 -15.46
N GLU A 194 -19.07 6.28 -16.43
CA GLU A 194 -19.79 7.37 -17.07
C GLU A 194 -20.52 8.10 -15.95
N GLU A 195 -20.36 9.41 -15.96
CA GLU A 195 -21.06 10.36 -15.10
C GLU A 195 -22.55 10.01 -15.01
N ASP A 196 -23.04 9.80 -13.78
CA ASP A 196 -24.33 10.29 -13.26
C ASP A 196 -24.40 10.06 -11.73
#